data_AF-A0AAI8FQY1-F1
#
_entry.id   AF-A0AAI8FQY1-F1
#
_cell.length_a   1.000
_cell.length_b   1.000
_cell.length_c   1.000
_cell.angle_alpha   90.00
_cell.angle_beta   90.00
_cell.angle_gamma   90.00
#
_symmetry.space_group_name_H-M   'P 1'
#
loop_
_entity.id
_entity.type
_entity.pdbx_description
1 polymer ?
#
loop_
_entity_poly.entity_id
_entity_poly.type
_entity_poly.pdbx_seq_one_letter_code
_entity_poly.pdbx_strand_id
1 'polypeptide(L)'
;MKRLDGARRLLAVLDRRGDALRRQAARERDALAGLDARIAEQRAAITCLRERLAASAPPKPYARSELMRVRGKQAAIRFEIACKAVEIDDLLERRQAAEQALRDSLAAAIALERRRNKHRDWLARRRIENERLRESAADADITEGAGHEFNHQH
;
A
#
# COMPACT_ATOMS: atom_id res chain seq x y z
N MET A 1 -23.20 29.00 -8.73
CA MET A 1 -22.48 28.50 -7.53
C MET A 1 -22.60 26.99 -7.28
N LYS A 2 -23.78 26.35 -7.41
CA LYS A 2 -24.00 24.91 -7.09
C LYS A 2 -22.99 23.89 -7.65
N ARG A 3 -22.41 24.10 -8.84
CA ARG A 3 -21.41 23.20 -9.45
C ARG A 3 -20.03 23.24 -8.77
N LEU A 4 -19.64 24.39 -8.19
CA LEU A 4 -18.38 24.54 -7.46
C LEU A 4 -18.45 23.85 -6.09
N ASP A 5 -19.62 23.89 -5.44
CA ASP A 5 -19.86 23.18 -4.17
C ASP A 5 -19.85 21.66 -4.37
N GLY A 6 -20.41 21.16 -5.46
CA GLY A 6 -20.32 19.75 -5.85
C GLY A 6 -18.87 19.28 -6.03
N ALA A 7 -18.02 20.10 -6.66
CA ALA A 7 -16.62 19.79 -6.87
C ALA A 7 -15.79 19.82 -5.57
N ARG A 8 -16.09 20.74 -4.64
CA ARG A 8 -15.50 20.75 -3.29
C ARG A 8 -15.87 19.50 -2.49
N ARG A 9 -17.13 19.08 -2.53
CA ARG A 9 -17.59 17.83 -1.91
C ARG A 9 -16.88 16.60 -2.49
N LEU A 10 -16.71 16.57 -3.82
CA LEU A 10 -15.97 15.50 -4.48
C LEU A 10 -14.51 15.45 -4.01
N LEU A 11 -13.81 16.58 -3.92
CA LEU A 11 -12.43 16.61 -3.40
C LEU A 11 -12.35 16.10 -1.96
N ALA A 12 -13.29 16.47 -1.09
CA ALA A 12 -13.32 15.96 0.28
C ALA A 12 -13.53 14.43 0.36
N VAL A 13 -14.35 13.88 -0.54
CA VAL A 13 -14.53 12.41 -0.65
C VAL A 13 -13.25 11.74 -1.14
N LEU A 14 -12.58 12.32 -2.13
CA LEU A 14 -11.30 11.80 -2.64
C LEU A 14 -10.20 11.85 -1.57
N ASP A 15 -10.17 12.89 -0.74
CA ASP A 15 -9.21 13.02 0.36
C ASP A 15 -9.42 11.93 1.41
N ARG A 16 -10.66 11.72 1.87
CA ARG A 16 -11.00 10.64 2.80
C ARG A 16 -10.63 9.25 2.26
N ARG A 17 -10.88 9.03 0.96
CA ARG A 17 -10.52 7.78 0.29
C ARG A 17 -8.99 7.61 0.19
N GLY A 18 -8.26 8.71 0.00
CA GLY A 18 -6.79 8.71 0.03
C GLY A 18 -6.25 8.31 1.41
N ASP A 19 -6.80 8.88 2.48
CA ASP A 19 -6.41 8.52 3.85
C ASP A 19 -6.73 7.06 4.19
N ALA A 20 -7.87 6.55 3.70
CA ALA A 20 -8.20 5.13 3.84
C ALA A 20 -7.17 4.23 3.15
N LEU A 21 -6.77 4.54 1.91
CA LEU A 21 -5.75 3.79 1.17
C LEU A 21 -4.38 3.85 1.84
N ARG A 22 -3.97 5.01 2.39
CA ARG A 22 -2.71 5.12 3.15
C ARG A 22 -2.71 4.24 4.39
N ARG A 23 -3.81 4.23 5.14
CA ARG A 23 -3.96 3.35 6.32
C ARG A 23 -3.94 1.88 5.92
N GLN A 24 -4.58 1.53 4.80
CA GLN A 24 -4.55 0.17 4.27
C GLN A 24 -3.11 -0.24 3.88
N ALA A 25 -2.40 0.59 3.13
CA ALA A 25 -1.01 0.31 2.74
C ALA A 25 -0.05 0.28 3.95
N ALA A 26 -0.34 0.99 5.04
CA ALA A 26 0.42 0.86 6.28
C ALA A 26 0.19 -0.51 6.94
N ARG A 27 -1.07 -0.93 7.07
CA ARG A 27 -1.43 -2.25 7.61
C ARG A 27 -0.84 -3.40 6.79
N GLU A 28 -0.84 -3.28 5.46
CA GLU A 28 -0.25 -4.27 4.57
C GLU A 28 1.27 -4.36 4.72
N ARG A 29 1.97 -3.23 4.96
CA ARG A 29 3.40 -3.24 5.32
C ARG A 29 3.66 -3.91 6.66
N ASP A 30 2.86 -3.60 7.68
CA ASP A 30 2.99 -4.22 9.00
C ASP A 30 2.75 -5.73 8.93
N ALA A 31 1.75 -6.17 8.15
CA ALA A 31 1.49 -7.58 7.90
C ALA A 31 2.66 -8.27 7.20
N LEU A 32 3.27 -7.61 6.20
CA LEU A 32 4.44 -8.13 5.49
C LEU A 32 5.64 -8.29 6.43
N ALA A 33 5.92 -7.27 7.26
CA ALA A 33 6.98 -7.33 8.26
C ALA A 33 6.76 -8.47 9.27
N GLY A 34 5.51 -8.70 9.68
CA GLY A 34 5.14 -9.83 10.53
C GLY A 34 5.38 -11.19 9.87
N LEU A 35 5.13 -11.32 8.56
CA LEU A 35 5.43 -12.53 7.80
C LEU A 35 6.95 -12.76 7.66
N ASP A 36 7.71 -11.70 7.37
CA ASP A 36 9.18 -11.76 7.28
C ASP A 36 9.81 -12.22 8.59
N ALA A 37 9.32 -11.71 9.73
CA ALA A 37 9.78 -12.13 11.04
C ALA A 37 9.51 -13.62 11.30
N ARG A 38 8.31 -14.13 10.95
CA ARG A 38 7.96 -15.55 11.11
C ARG A 38 8.81 -16.46 10.22
N ILE A 39 9.08 -16.04 8.98
CA ILE A 39 9.96 -16.79 8.07
C ILE A 39 11.37 -16.86 8.65
N ALA A 40 11.89 -15.75 9.18
CA ALA A 40 13.20 -15.70 9.81
C ALA A 40 13.27 -16.63 11.04
N GLU A 41 12.25 -16.62 11.89
CA GLU A 41 12.12 -17.50 13.05
C GLU A 41 12.15 -18.99 12.65
N GLN A 42 11.36 -19.37 11.64
CA GLN A 42 11.33 -20.77 11.18
C GLN A 42 12.66 -21.21 10.55
N ARG A 43 13.33 -20.31 9.82
CA ARG A 43 14.68 -20.57 9.28
C ARG A 43 15.69 -20.77 10.40
N ALA A 44 15.63 -19.96 11.45
CA ALA A 44 16.49 -20.12 12.63
C ALA A 44 16.23 -21.47 13.32
N ALA A 45 14.95 -21.86 13.48
CA ALA A 45 14.58 -23.16 14.04
C ALA A 45 15.13 -24.33 13.22
N ILE A 46 15.07 -24.27 11.88
CA ILE A 46 15.69 -25.28 11.01
C ILE A 46 17.20 -25.33 11.21
N THR A 47 17.88 -24.19 11.33
CA THR A 47 19.33 -24.15 11.60
C THR A 47 19.66 -24.85 12.91
N CYS A 48 18.94 -24.56 13.99
CA CYS A 48 19.12 -25.25 15.28
C CYS A 48 18.87 -26.76 15.17
N LEU A 49 17.87 -27.20 14.39
CA LEU A 49 17.62 -28.63 14.14
C LEU A 49 18.76 -29.28 13.35
N ARG A 50 19.34 -28.57 12.38
CA ARG A 50 20.50 -29.05 11.61
C ARG A 50 21.74 -29.19 12.49
N GLU A 51 21.97 -28.25 13.40
CA GLU A 51 23.04 -28.33 14.40
C GLU A 51 22.84 -29.53 15.33
N ARG A 52 21.62 -29.72 15.85
CA ARG A 52 21.25 -30.90 16.66
C ARG A 52 21.46 -32.21 15.89
N LEU A 53 21.13 -32.23 14.60
CA LEU A 53 21.34 -33.39 13.73
C LEU A 53 22.83 -33.69 13.58
N ALA A 54 23.67 -32.68 13.34
CA ALA A 54 25.12 -32.83 13.24
C ALA A 54 25.73 -33.35 14.56
N ALA A 55 25.28 -32.82 15.70
CA ALA A 55 25.72 -33.26 17.02
C ALA A 55 25.28 -34.70 17.37
N SER A 56 24.23 -35.22 16.73
CA SER A 56 23.68 -36.56 17.00
C SER A 56 24.50 -37.71 16.43
N ALA A 57 25.58 -37.44 15.68
CA ALA A 57 26.45 -38.45 15.08
C ALA A 57 27.87 -38.43 15.69
N PRO A 58 28.07 -38.79 16.97
CA PRO A 58 29.42 -38.89 17.51
C PRO A 58 30.24 -40.01 16.83
N PRO A 59 31.58 -39.85 16.76
CA PRO A 59 32.49 -40.71 15.98
C PRO A 59 32.77 -42.09 16.61
N LYS A 60 31.96 -42.54 17.59
CA LYS A 60 32.19 -43.80 18.30
C LYS A 60 31.47 -44.97 17.62
N PRO A 61 32.05 -46.19 17.62
CA PRO A 61 31.34 -47.38 17.18
C PRO A 61 30.14 -47.67 18.10
N TYR A 62 29.01 -47.99 17.50
CA TYR A 62 27.74 -48.27 18.20
C TYR A 62 27.47 -49.77 18.26
N ALA A 63 26.84 -50.22 19.34
CA ALA A 63 26.12 -51.49 19.31
C ALA A 63 24.92 -51.39 18.35
N ARG A 64 24.49 -52.51 17.74
CA ARG A 64 23.40 -52.51 16.74
C ARG A 64 22.11 -51.85 17.24
N SER A 65 21.72 -52.11 18.48
CA SER A 65 20.52 -51.53 19.11
C SER A 65 20.63 -50.01 19.32
N GLU A 66 21.81 -49.53 19.69
CA GLU A 66 22.11 -48.11 19.84
C GLU A 66 22.09 -47.39 18.50
N LEU A 67 22.68 -48.00 17.46
CA LEU A 67 22.67 -47.47 16.10
C LEU A 67 21.24 -47.24 15.59
N MET A 68 20.34 -48.20 15.83
CA MET A 68 18.93 -48.06 15.42
C MET A 68 18.22 -46.94 16.18
N ARG A 69 18.49 -46.78 17.49
CA ARG A 69 17.96 -45.65 18.28
C ARG A 69 18.47 -44.30 17.77
N VAL A 70 19.77 -44.19 17.47
CA VAL A 70 20.36 -42.96 16.92
C VAL A 70 19.75 -42.63 15.56
N ARG A 71 19.65 -43.61 14.65
CA ARG A 71 19.00 -43.43 13.34
C ARG A 71 17.54 -43.01 13.46
N GLY A 72 16.79 -43.58 14.41
CA GLY A 72 15.41 -43.17 14.71
C GLY A 72 15.31 -41.71 15.15
N LYS A 73 16.19 -41.28 16.06
CA LYS A 73 16.27 -39.86 16.48
C LYS A 73 16.63 -38.94 15.31
N GLN A 74 17.59 -39.33 14.48
CA GLN A 74 17.98 -38.58 13.29
C GLN A 74 16.84 -38.46 12.27
N ALA A 75 16.10 -39.55 12.05
CA ALA A 75 14.93 -39.56 11.17
C ALA A 75 13.84 -38.61 11.68
N ALA A 76 13.57 -38.59 12.99
CA ALA A 76 12.63 -37.66 13.60
C ALA A 76 13.05 -36.19 13.41
N ILE A 77 14.33 -35.87 13.63
CA ILE A 77 14.84 -34.50 13.42
C ILE A 77 14.74 -34.10 11.94
N ARG A 78 15.07 -35.00 11.01
CA ARG A 78 14.93 -34.73 9.56
C ARG A 78 13.47 -34.51 9.15
N PHE A 79 12.55 -35.27 9.73
CA PHE A 79 11.13 -35.08 9.51
C PHE A 79 10.66 -33.71 10.01
N GLU A 80 11.07 -33.31 11.21
CA GLU A 80 10.76 -31.98 11.76
C GLU A 80 11.29 -30.84 10.89
N ILE A 81 12.52 -30.99 10.35
CA ILE A 81 13.08 -30.04 9.36
C ILE A 81 12.19 -29.97 8.11
N ALA A 82 11.73 -31.11 7.59
CA ALA A 82 10.86 -31.15 6.42
C ALA A 82 9.51 -30.47 6.68
N CYS A 83 8.89 -30.71 7.84
CA CYS A 83 7.65 -30.02 8.23
C CYS A 83 7.85 -28.50 8.27
N LYS A 84 8.94 -28.03 8.90
CA LYS A 84 9.24 -26.58 8.95
C LYS A 84 9.55 -25.98 7.58
N ALA A 85 10.14 -26.76 6.67
CA ALA A 85 10.36 -26.30 5.30
C ALA A 85 9.02 -26.05 4.58
N VAL A 86 8.06 -26.96 4.73
CA VAL A 86 6.70 -26.76 4.19
C VAL A 86 6.01 -25.55 4.83
N GLU A 87 6.13 -25.36 6.14
CA GLU A 87 5.61 -24.15 6.82
C GLU A 87 6.22 -22.86 6.26
N ILE A 88 7.52 -22.86 5.91
CA ILE A 88 8.17 -21.72 5.28
C ILE A 88 7.61 -21.47 3.89
N ASP A 89 7.40 -22.51 3.09
CA ASP A 89 6.83 -22.39 1.75
C ASP A 89 5.42 -21.77 1.81
N ASP A 90 4.56 -22.24 2.72
CA ASP A 90 3.24 -21.64 2.99
C ASP A 90 3.35 -20.15 3.39
N LEU A 91 4.33 -19.80 4.24
CA LEU A 91 4.57 -18.42 4.64
C LEU A 91 5.05 -17.56 3.47
N LEU A 92 5.88 -18.11 2.57
CA LEU A 92 6.36 -17.42 1.38
C LEU A 92 5.23 -17.14 0.38
N GLU A 93 4.30 -18.08 0.19
CA GLU A 93 3.10 -17.85 -0.62
C GLU A 93 2.24 -16.71 -0.05
N ARG A 94 2.00 -16.73 1.27
CA ARG A 94 1.26 -15.65 1.96
C ARG A 94 1.99 -14.31 1.85
N ARG A 95 3.31 -14.32 1.96
CA ARG A 95 4.16 -13.12 1.79
C ARG A 95 4.01 -12.55 0.39
N GLN A 96 4.04 -13.40 -0.64
CA GLN A 96 3.86 -12.97 -2.03
C GLN A 96 2.47 -12.38 -2.26
N ALA A 97 1.42 -12.99 -1.70
CA ALA A 97 0.07 -12.44 -1.76
C ALA A 97 -0.04 -11.07 -1.04
N ALA A 98 0.60 -10.92 0.12
CA ALA A 98 0.64 -9.65 0.85
C ALA A 98 1.42 -8.56 0.10
N GLU A 99 2.54 -8.90 -0.55
CA GLU A 99 3.27 -7.98 -1.42
C GLU A 99 2.43 -7.51 -2.60
N GLN A 100 1.65 -8.42 -3.21
CA GLN A 100 0.77 -8.06 -4.31
C GLN A 100 -0.34 -7.12 -3.84
N ALA A 101 -0.98 -7.41 -2.70
CA ALA A 101 -1.99 -6.53 -2.11
C ALA A 101 -1.42 -5.12 -1.82
N LEU A 102 -0.20 -5.03 -1.30
CA LEU A 102 0.48 -3.75 -1.08
C LEU A 102 0.71 -2.98 -2.38
N ARG A 103 1.18 -3.67 -3.44
CA ARG A 103 1.37 -3.05 -4.77
C ARG A 103 0.05 -2.52 -5.32
N ASP A 104 -1.02 -3.28 -5.19
CA ASP A 104 -2.35 -2.89 -5.67
C ASP A 104 -2.89 -1.67 -4.90
N SER A 105 -2.74 -1.64 -3.58
CA SER A 105 -3.09 -0.49 -2.73
C SER A 105 -2.31 0.77 -3.11
N LEU A 106 -1.00 0.64 -3.37
CA LEU A 106 -0.16 1.76 -3.81
C LEU A 106 -0.56 2.26 -5.20
N ALA A 107 -0.82 1.35 -6.14
CA ALA A 107 -1.30 1.71 -7.47
C ALA A 107 -2.66 2.44 -7.41
N ALA A 108 -3.58 1.97 -6.57
CA ALA A 108 -4.85 2.62 -6.32
C ALA A 108 -4.68 4.02 -5.71
N ALA A 109 -3.74 4.19 -4.78
CA ALA A 109 -3.42 5.49 -4.18
C ALA A 109 -2.89 6.49 -5.23
N ILE A 110 -1.97 6.06 -6.09
CA ILE A 110 -1.42 6.88 -7.19
C ILE A 110 -2.53 7.26 -8.18
N ALA A 111 -3.38 6.31 -8.56
CA ALA A 111 -4.50 6.58 -9.47
C ALA A 111 -5.48 7.59 -8.88
N LEU A 112 -5.78 7.48 -7.58
CA LEU A 112 -6.63 8.42 -6.87
C LEU A 112 -6.01 9.82 -6.80
N GLU A 113 -4.71 9.91 -6.55
CA GLU A 113 -3.97 11.17 -6.52
C GLU A 113 -3.99 11.87 -7.88
N ARG A 114 -3.73 11.13 -8.97
CA ARG A 114 -3.86 11.65 -10.34
C ARG A 114 -5.25 12.21 -10.61
N ARG A 115 -6.29 11.48 -10.20
CA ARG A 115 -7.69 11.93 -10.34
C ARG A 115 -7.95 13.20 -9.54
N ARG A 116 -7.47 13.28 -8.30
CA ARG A 116 -7.59 14.47 -7.44
C ARG A 116 -6.91 15.68 -8.07
N ASN A 117 -5.69 15.51 -8.60
CA ASN A 117 -4.96 16.60 -9.25
C ASN A 117 -5.70 17.11 -10.49
N LYS A 118 -6.21 16.21 -11.34
CA LYS A 118 -7.06 16.59 -12.49
C LYS A 118 -8.28 17.43 -12.06
N HIS A 119 -8.93 17.07 -10.96
CA HIS A 119 -10.07 17.85 -10.44
C HIS A 119 -9.65 19.21 -9.87
N ARG A 120 -8.48 19.29 -9.21
CA ARG A 120 -7.91 20.56 -8.73
C ARG A 120 -7.57 21.49 -9.89
N ASP A 121 -6.90 20.98 -10.92
CA ASP A 121 -6.52 21.76 -12.10
C ASP A 121 -7.74 22.28 -12.84
N TRP A 122 -8.77 21.43 -13.01
CA TRP A 122 -10.03 21.84 -13.60
C TRP A 122 -10.70 22.97 -12.82
N LEU A 123 -10.73 22.87 -11.48
CA LEU A 123 -11.27 23.91 -10.62
C LEU A 123 -10.48 25.22 -10.70
N ALA A 124 -9.15 25.16 -10.76
CA ALA A 124 -8.30 26.33 -10.92
C ALA A 124 -8.59 27.04 -12.25
N ARG A 125 -8.63 26.30 -13.37
CA ARG A 125 -8.98 26.85 -14.69
C ARG A 125 -10.37 27.50 -14.69
N ARG A 126 -11.36 26.84 -14.08
CA ARG A 126 -12.73 27.36 -13.97
C ARG A 126 -12.84 28.66 -13.16
N ARG A 127 -11.97 28.85 -12.16
CA ARG A 127 -11.94 30.10 -11.37
C ARG A 127 -11.40 31.26 -12.20
N ILE A 128 -10.26 31.05 -12.87
CA ILE A 128 -9.64 32.03 -13.76
C ILE A 128 -10.62 32.45 -14.86
N GLU A 129 -11.33 31.49 -15.45
CA GLU A 129 -12.36 31.77 -16.48
C GLU A 129 -13.51 32.63 -15.94
N ASN A 130 -14.03 32.32 -14.74
CA ASN A 130 -15.08 33.13 -14.12
C ASN A 130 -14.61 34.53 -13.71
N GLU A 131 -13.35 34.67 -13.27
CA GLU A 131 -12.75 35.97 -12.96
C GLU A 131 -12.66 36.84 -14.21
N ARG A 132 -12.14 36.29 -15.32
CA ARG A 132 -12.12 36.98 -16.63
C ARG A 132 -13.51 37.40 -17.11
N LEU A 133 -14.52 36.54 -16.95
CA LEU A 133 -15.89 36.87 -17.31
C LEU A 133 -16.47 38.02 -16.46
N ARG A 134 -16.08 38.11 -15.18
CA ARG A 134 -16.48 39.21 -14.30
C ARG A 134 -15.77 40.51 -14.65
N GLU A 135 -14.48 40.46 -14.93
CA GLU A 135 -13.70 41.61 -15.40
C GLU A 135 -14.30 42.15 -16.70
N SER A 136 -14.55 41.29 -17.68
CA SER A 136 -15.17 41.68 -18.94
C SER A 136 -16.59 42.26 -18.78
N ALA A 137 -17.38 41.76 -17.82
CA ALA A 137 -18.70 42.30 -17.53
C ALA A 137 -18.62 43.68 -16.85
N ALA A 138 -17.68 43.85 -15.91
CA ALA A 138 -17.43 45.14 -15.27
C ALA A 138 -16.92 46.18 -16.28
N ASP A 139 -16.04 45.79 -17.21
CA ASP A 139 -15.57 46.67 -18.28
C ASP A 139 -16.72 47.07 -19.22
N ALA A 140 -17.60 46.13 -19.57
CA ALA A 140 -18.79 46.41 -20.38
C ALA A 140 -19.73 47.41 -19.67
N ASP A 141 -20.04 47.19 -18.39
CA ASP A 141 -20.88 48.10 -17.58
C ASP A 141 -20.27 49.51 -17.50
N ILE A 142 -18.95 49.64 -17.38
CA ILE A 142 -18.25 50.93 -17.41
C ILE A 142 -18.40 51.63 -18.77
N THR A 143 -18.25 50.89 -19.87
CA THR A 143 -18.40 51.45 -21.22
C THR A 143 -19.86 51.82 -21.57
N GLU A 144 -20.84 51.03 -21.13
CA GLU A 144 -22.26 51.33 -21.32
C GLU A 144 -22.75 52.46 -20.40
N GLY A 145 -22.27 52.51 -19.16
CA GLY A 145 -22.54 53.62 -18.23
C GLY A 145 -21.97 54.96 -18.71
N ALA A 146 -20.78 54.95 -19.31
CA ALA A 146 -20.21 56.13 -19.96
C ALA A 146 -21.05 56.61 -21.16
N GLY A 147 -21.76 55.72 -21.86
CA GLY A 147 -22.62 56.07 -22.99
C GLY A 147 -23.93 56.76 -22.60
N HIS A 148 -24.42 56.55 -21.38
CA HIS A 148 -25.68 57.14 -20.91
C HIS A 148 -25.53 58.53 -20.26
N GLU A 149 -24.33 58.92 -19.82
CA GLU A 149 -24.09 60.27 -19.29
C GLU A 149 -23.88 61.33 -20.39
N PHE A 150 -23.60 60.94 -21.64
CA PHE A 150 -23.44 61.87 -22.76
C PHE A 150 -24.75 62.28 -23.47
N ASN A 151 -25.92 61.82 -23.03
CA ASN A 151 -27.20 62.06 -23.71
C ASN A 151 -28.21 62.92 -22.92
N HIS A 152 -27.74 63.70 -21.94
CA HIS A 152 -28.53 64.70 -21.22
C HIS A 152 -27.91 66.10 -21.32
N GLN A 153 -27.80 66.63 -22.53
CA GLN A 153 -27.74 68.08 -22.78
C GLN A 153 -27.95 68.34 -24.28
N HIS A 154 -29.19 68.72 -24.63
CA HIS A 154 -29.61 69.78 -25.56
C HIS A 154 -30.99 69.49 -26.16
#